data_AF-A0A843V9T1-F1
#
_entry.id   AF-A0A843V9T1-F1
#
_cell.length_a   1.000
_cell.length_b   1.000
_cell.length_c   1.000
_cell.angle_alpha   90.00
_cell.angle_beta   90.00
_cell.angle_gamma   90.00
#
_symmetry.space_group_name_H-M   'P 1'
#
loop_
_entity.id
_entity.type
_entity.pdbx_description
1 polymer ?
#
loop_
_entity_poly.entity_id
_entity_poly.type
_entity_poly.pdbx_seq_one_letter_code
_entity_poly.pdbx_strand_id
1 'polypeptide(L)'
;VLGYPSKPIGLFIRKSIIFRSDSNGEDLEGYAGAGLYDSVPMDEAEKVILDYSSDPLILDANFRKSILSSIARVGSAIEQLYGSPQDIEGVVKDGKIFVVQTRPQM
;
A
#
# COMPACT_ATOMS: atom_id res chain seq x y z
N VAL A 1 -15.83 7.31 -15.38
CA VAL A 1 -15.53 6.95 -13.98
C VAL A 1 -16.82 6.46 -13.34
N LEU A 2 -16.86 5.24 -12.81
CA LEU A 2 -18.07 4.67 -12.18
C LEU A 2 -18.21 5.04 -10.68
N GLY A 3 -17.12 5.49 -10.06
CA GLY A 3 -17.06 5.96 -8.67
C GLY A 3 -15.66 6.41 -8.31
N TYR A 4 -15.54 7.15 -7.20
CA TYR A 4 -14.26 7.58 -6.62
C TYR A 4 -13.89 6.70 -5.41
N PRO A 5 -12.61 6.66 -5.00
CA PRO A 5 -12.20 5.96 -3.79
C PRO A 5 -13.00 6.39 -2.55
N SER A 6 -13.29 5.43 -1.67
CA SER A 6 -14.13 5.64 -0.48
C SER A 6 -13.42 6.30 0.70
N LYS A 7 -12.12 6.62 0.58
CA LYS A 7 -11.33 7.32 1.62
C LYS A 7 -11.24 8.82 1.28
N PRO A 8 -12.09 9.70 1.83
CA PRO A 8 -12.13 11.11 1.47
C PRO A 8 -11.08 11.97 2.21
N ILE A 9 -10.40 11.42 3.22
CA ILE A 9 -9.45 12.16 4.06
C ILE A 9 -8.05 11.55 3.90
N GLY A 10 -7.10 12.39 3.51
CA GLY A 10 -5.68 12.08 3.50
C GLY A 10 -5.00 12.59 4.77
N LEU A 11 -3.98 11.88 5.22
CA LEU A 11 -3.14 12.25 6.36
C LEU A 11 -1.79 12.74 5.84
N PHE A 12 -1.49 14.03 6.02
CA PHE A 12 -0.23 14.64 5.63
C PHE A 12 0.57 15.00 6.88
N ILE A 13 1.86 14.72 6.85
CA ILE A 13 2.72 14.88 8.00
C ILE A 13 4.09 15.37 7.55
N ARG A 14 4.73 16.20 8.36
CA ARG A 14 6.15 16.54 8.18
C ARG A 14 6.99 15.26 8.22
N LYS A 15 8.28 15.36 7.86
CA LYS A 15 9.22 14.24 8.06
C LYS A 15 9.14 13.77 9.52
N SER A 16 8.62 12.57 9.71
CA SER A 16 8.25 12.00 11.00
C SER A 16 8.54 10.50 11.02
N ILE A 17 8.33 9.87 12.17
CA ILE A 17 8.49 8.43 12.39
C ILE A 17 7.11 7.81 12.46
N ILE A 18 6.94 6.65 11.82
CA ILE A 18 5.71 5.86 11.88
C ILE A 18 6.00 4.59 12.66
N PHE A 19 5.23 4.35 13.72
CA PHE A 19 5.27 3.12 14.50
C PHE A 19 4.27 2.15 13.91
N ARG A 20 4.70 0.92 13.65
CA ARG A 20 3.85 -0.18 13.19
C ARG A 20 3.97 -1.35 14.15
N SER A 21 2.84 -2.04 14.32
CA SER A 21 2.82 -3.34 14.99
C SER A 21 3.65 -4.33 14.18
N ASP A 22 4.54 -5.05 14.85
CA ASP A 22 5.26 -6.22 14.32
C ASP A 22 4.55 -7.54 14.67
N SER A 23 3.34 -7.46 15.24
CA SER A 23 2.52 -8.62 15.58
C SER A 23 2.11 -9.40 14.33
N ASN A 24 2.46 -10.67 14.29
CA ASN A 24 1.96 -11.64 13.32
C ASN A 24 0.55 -12.18 13.67
N GLY A 25 -0.12 -11.58 14.66
CA GLY A 25 -1.45 -12.01 15.09
C GLY A 25 -2.49 -11.93 13.96
N GLU A 26 -2.23 -11.12 12.94
CA GLU A 26 -3.04 -11.07 11.71
C GLU A 26 -2.92 -12.29 10.80
N ASP A 27 -1.91 -13.14 11.04
CA ASP A 27 -1.50 -14.26 10.18
C ASP A 27 -1.79 -15.63 10.77
N LEU A 28 -2.52 -15.67 11.87
CA LEU A 28 -2.92 -16.92 12.47
C LEU A 28 -3.84 -17.67 11.51
N GLU A 29 -3.58 -18.97 11.32
CA GLU A 29 -4.40 -19.82 10.47
C GLU A 29 -5.87 -19.76 10.92
N GLY A 30 -6.77 -19.40 9.99
CA GLY A 30 -8.19 -19.18 10.29
C GLY A 30 -8.54 -17.80 10.88
N TYR A 31 -7.58 -16.88 10.99
CA TYR A 31 -7.78 -15.50 11.43
C TYR A 31 -7.42 -14.52 10.32
N ALA A 32 -8.42 -13.94 9.66
CA ALA A 32 -8.21 -12.93 8.61
C ALA A 32 -7.96 -11.55 9.26
N GLY A 33 -6.78 -11.37 9.84
CA GLY A 33 -6.50 -10.20 10.65
C GLY A 33 -5.85 -9.02 9.92
N ALA A 34 -5.66 -9.11 8.60
CA ALA A 34 -4.99 -8.09 7.82
C ALA A 34 -5.63 -6.71 8.05
N GLY A 35 -4.81 -5.75 8.51
CA GLY A 35 -5.28 -4.40 8.81
C GLY A 35 -5.95 -4.22 10.18
N LEU A 36 -5.77 -5.16 11.12
CA LEU A 36 -6.21 -4.99 12.51
C LEU A 36 -5.45 -3.87 13.24
N TYR A 37 -4.21 -3.59 12.82
CA TYR A 37 -3.35 -2.62 13.47
C TYR A 37 -3.13 -1.39 12.60
N ASP A 38 -3.45 -0.23 13.18
CA ASP A 38 -3.10 1.04 12.57
C ASP A 38 -1.61 1.34 12.74
N SER A 39 -1.06 1.99 11.72
CA SER A 39 0.24 2.65 11.83
C SER A 39 0.06 3.99 12.53
N VAL A 40 0.79 4.23 13.61
CA VAL A 40 0.67 5.45 14.41
C VAL A 40 1.86 6.37 14.13
N PRO A 41 1.66 7.58 13.59
CA PRO A 41 2.75 8.53 13.44
C PRO A 41 3.15 9.15 14.79
N MET A 42 4.43 9.53 14.92
CA MET A 42 4.96 10.23 16.09
C MET A 42 4.38 11.64 16.23
N ASP A 43 4.20 12.34 15.11
CA ASP A 43 3.60 13.67 15.07
C ASP A 43 2.14 13.60 14.63
N GLU A 44 1.37 14.62 15.01
CA GLU A 44 -0.01 14.76 14.54
C GLU A 44 -0.03 15.02 13.01
N ALA A 45 -0.87 14.26 12.31
CA ALA A 45 -1.08 14.43 10.88
C ALA A 45 -2.19 15.45 10.60
N GLU A 46 -1.96 16.29 9.60
CA GLU A 46 -2.98 17.16 9.04
C GLU A 46 -3.98 16.32 8.23
N LYS A 47 -5.27 16.51 8.51
CA LYS A 47 -6.36 15.88 7.76
C LYS A 47 -6.76 16.79 6.60
N VAL A 48 -6.58 16.29 5.38
CA VAL A 48 -6.89 17.02 4.15
C VAL A 48 -8.00 16.30 3.40
N ILE A 49 -9.01 17.04 2.93
CA ILE A 49 -10.03 16.48 2.04
C ILE A 49 -9.39 16.21 0.69
N LEU A 50 -9.44 14.96 0.24
CA LEU A 50 -8.85 14.54 -1.02
C LEU A 50 -9.78 14.83 -2.20
N ASP A 51 -9.23 15.44 -3.23
CA ASP A 51 -9.89 15.61 -4.52
C ASP A 51 -9.39 14.57 -5.52
N TYR A 52 -10.19 13.52 -5.72
CA TYR A 52 -9.90 12.47 -6.69
C TYR A 52 -10.31 12.85 -8.12
N SER A 53 -10.98 13.99 -8.33
CA SER A 53 -11.50 14.38 -9.63
C SER A 53 -10.40 14.64 -10.65
N SER A 54 -9.18 14.96 -10.20
CA SER A 54 -7.99 15.17 -11.03
C SER A 54 -6.91 14.11 -10.85
N ASP A 55 -7.16 13.02 -10.11
CA ASP A 55 -6.14 12.03 -9.79
C ASP A 55 -5.76 11.19 -11.04
N PRO A 56 -4.48 11.13 -11.44
CA PRO A 56 -4.03 10.34 -12.58
C PRO A 56 -4.34 8.84 -12.48
N LEU A 57 -4.37 8.26 -11.29
CA LEU A 57 -4.78 6.86 -11.13
C LEU A 57 -6.25 6.65 -11.55
N ILE A 58 -7.09 7.67 -11.39
CA ILE A 58 -8.50 7.64 -11.76
C ILE A 58 -8.68 7.98 -13.24
N LEU A 59 -8.10 9.10 -13.70
CA LEU A 59 -8.37 9.65 -15.02
C LEU A 59 -7.45 9.14 -16.13
N ASP A 60 -6.19 8.81 -15.83
CA ASP A 60 -5.20 8.45 -16.85
C ASP A 60 -5.03 6.92 -16.92
N ALA A 61 -5.60 6.34 -17.99
CA ALA A 61 -5.52 4.91 -18.25
C ALA A 61 -4.09 4.41 -18.52
N ASN A 62 -3.24 5.24 -19.12
CA ASN A 62 -1.85 4.87 -19.43
C ASN A 62 -1.00 4.91 -18.15
N PHE A 63 -1.16 5.95 -17.33
CA PHE A 63 -0.50 6.04 -16.04
C PHE A 63 -0.89 4.86 -15.14
N ARG A 64 -2.20 4.60 -14.99
CA ARG A 64 -2.70 3.46 -14.23
C ARG A 64 -2.15 2.13 -14.75
N LYS A 65 -2.17 1.90 -16.07
CA LYS A 65 -1.60 0.69 -16.67
C LYS A 65 -0.12 0.55 -16.37
N SER A 66 0.65 1.65 -16.43
CA SER A 66 2.09 1.67 -16.16
C SER A 66 2.40 1.27 -14.72
N ILE A 67 1.73 1.89 -13.74
CA ILE A 67 1.93 1.60 -12.32
C ILE A 67 1.52 0.15 -11.99
N LEU A 68 0.31 -0.27 -12.39
CA LEU A 68 -0.18 -1.62 -12.09
C LEU A 68 0.65 -2.71 -12.76
N SER A 69 1.12 -2.48 -13.99
CA SER A 69 2.04 -3.43 -14.66
C SER A 69 3.38 -3.52 -13.93
N SER A 70 3.88 -2.42 -13.37
CA SER A 70 5.13 -2.41 -12.61
C SER A 70 4.96 -3.16 -11.29
N ILE A 71 3.84 -2.97 -10.58
CA ILE A 71 3.52 -3.71 -9.35
C ILE A 71 3.43 -5.21 -9.64
N ALA A 72 2.72 -5.62 -10.70
CA ALA A 72 2.59 -7.02 -11.09
C ALA A 72 3.94 -7.67 -11.41
N ARG A 73 4.85 -6.96 -12.11
CA ARG A 73 6.20 -7.47 -12.39
C ARG A 73 7.03 -7.63 -11.13
N VAL A 74 6.97 -6.68 -10.20
CA VAL A 74 7.68 -6.77 -8.91
C VAL A 74 7.15 -7.95 -8.10
N GLY A 75 5.83 -8.12 -8.00
CA GLY A 75 5.22 -9.27 -7.33
C GLY A 75 5.66 -10.60 -7.92
N SER A 76 5.63 -10.73 -9.26
CA SER A 76 6.07 -11.94 -9.95
C SER A 76 7.56 -12.24 -9.73
N ALA A 77 8.42 -11.22 -9.76
CA ALA A 77 9.85 -11.39 -9.51
C ALA A 77 10.13 -11.86 -8.06
N ILE A 78 9.38 -11.33 -7.09
CA ILE A 78 9.49 -11.73 -5.69
C ILE A 78 9.00 -13.16 -5.49
N GLU A 79 7.84 -13.53 -6.02
CA GLU A 79 7.33 -14.89 -5.95
C GLU A 79 8.31 -15.91 -6.57
N GLN A 80 8.90 -15.59 -7.73
CA GLN A 80 9.92 -16.44 -8.36
C GLN A 80 11.19 -16.56 -7.50
N LEU A 81 11.60 -15.50 -6.82
CA LEU A 81 12.77 -15.50 -5.94
C LEU A 81 12.56 -16.39 -4.71
N TYR A 82 11.36 -16.35 -4.10
CA TYR A 82 11.05 -17.09 -2.89
C TYR A 82 10.46 -18.48 -3.15
N GLY A 83 9.98 -18.76 -4.36
CA GLY A 83 9.40 -20.05 -4.75
C GLY A 83 8.01 -20.32 -4.17
N SER A 84 7.35 -19.32 -3.58
CA SER A 84 6.00 -19.42 -3.04
C SER A 84 5.28 -18.06 -3.09
N PRO A 85 3.94 -18.04 -3.05
CA PRO A 85 3.17 -16.80 -2.96
C PRO A 85 3.60 -15.97 -1.75
N GLN A 86 3.73 -14.66 -1.96
CA GLN A 86 4.15 -13.73 -0.91
C GLN A 86 3.06 -12.68 -0.66
N ASP A 87 2.91 -12.32 0.60
CA ASP A 87 2.30 -11.07 1.03
C ASP A 87 3.38 -9.98 1.05
N ILE A 88 3.14 -8.87 0.35
CA ILE A 88 4.15 -7.84 0.05
C ILE A 88 3.60 -6.47 0.42
N GLU A 89 4.30 -5.78 1.33
CA GLU A 89 4.08 -4.35 1.57
C GLU A 89 5.10 -3.51 0.79
N GLY A 90 4.63 -2.41 0.19
CA GLY A 90 5.48 -1.51 -0.59
C GLY A 90 4.86 -0.15 -0.86
N VAL A 91 5.67 0.74 -1.44
CA VAL A 91 5.31 2.11 -1.79
C VAL A 91 5.68 2.41 -3.24
N VAL A 92 4.78 3.06 -3.96
CA VAL A 92 5.08 3.71 -5.24
C VAL A 92 5.43 5.16 -4.98
N LYS A 93 6.64 5.59 -5.34
CA LYS A 93 7.09 6.98 -5.20
C LYS A 93 7.96 7.38 -6.39
N ASP A 94 7.66 8.53 -6.98
CA ASP A 94 8.42 9.11 -8.11
C ASP A 94 8.62 8.11 -9.26
N GLY A 95 7.57 7.32 -9.57
CA GLY A 95 7.58 6.29 -10.61
C GLY A 95 8.37 5.03 -10.27
N LYS A 96 8.89 4.90 -9.04
CA LYS A 96 9.63 3.73 -8.55
C LYS A 96 8.82 2.96 -7.52
N ILE A 97 9.08 1.66 -7.43
CA ILE A 97 8.50 0.77 -6.43
C ILE A 97 9.56 0.47 -5.37
N PHE A 98 9.19 0.65 -4.12
CA PHE A 98 9.99 0.33 -2.94
C PHE A 98 9.27 -0.77 -2.17
N VAL A 99 9.92 -1.92 -2.02
CA VAL A 99 9.39 -3.03 -1.20
C VAL A 99 9.92 -2.82 0.21
N VAL A 100 9.03 -2.78 1.18
CA VAL A 100 9.37 -2.56 2.59
C VAL A 100 9.24 -3.83 3.42
N GLN A 101 8.40 -4.78 2.99
CA GLN A 101 8.24 -6.08 3.62
C GLN A 101 7.80 -7.12 2.59
N THR A 102 8.24 -8.35 2.77
CA THR A 102 7.69 -9.52 2.08
C THR A 102 7.73 -10.73 3.02
N ARG A 103 6.67 -11.53 3.00
CA ARG A 103 6.56 -12.76 3.79
C ARG A 103 5.71 -13.79 3.04
N PRO A 104 5.90 -15.11 3.26
CA PRO A 104 5.05 -16.12 2.64
C PRO A 104 3.59 -15.89 2.99
N GLN A 105 2.71 -16.09 2.01
CA GLN A 105 1.27 -16.10 2.23
C GLN A 105 0.91 -17.43 2.92
N MET A 106 0.29 -17.35 4.09
CA MET A 106 -0.22 -18.51 4.86
C MET A 106 -1.53 -19.03 4.27
#